data_AF-A0A8S3QMN2-F1
#
_entry.id   AF-A0A8S3QMN2-F1
#
_cell.length_a   1.000
_cell.length_b   1.000
_cell.length_c   1.000
_cell.angle_alpha   90.00
_cell.angle_beta   90.00
_cell.angle_gamma   90.00
#
_symmetry.space_group_name_H-M   'P 1'
#
loop_
_entity.id
_entity.type
_entity.pdbx_description
1 polymer ?
#
loop_
_entity_poly.entity_id
_entity_poly.type
_entity_poly.pdbx_seq_one_letter_code
_entity_poly.pdbx_strand_id
1 'polypeptide(L)'
;MGGSIAVNTAFRHLIPSLIGLIVIDVVEGTALEALTSMQSFLRGRPAVFKSLEHAIEWSVRAGQIRNVESAKVSMVGQLKR
;
A
#
# COMPACT_ATOMS: atom_id res chain seq x y z
N MET A 1 -4.17 -0.26 6.57
CA MET A 1 -2.85 0.38 6.38
C MET A 1 -1.90 -0.05 7.49
N GLY A 2 -0.59 0.00 7.27
CA GLY A 2 0.41 -0.45 8.25
C GLY A 2 0.68 0.53 9.39
N GLY A 3 0.68 1.85 9.12
CA GLY A 3 1.02 2.87 10.13
C GLY A 3 0.09 2.88 11.34
N SER A 4 -1.24 2.83 11.12
CA SER A 4 -2.21 2.78 12.21
C SER A 4 -2.09 1.52 13.07
N ILE A 5 -1.78 0.38 12.44
CA ILE A 5 -1.53 -0.88 13.16
C ILE A 5 -0.24 -0.76 13.98
N ALA A 6 0.84 -0.20 13.42
CA ALA A 6 2.09 -0.01 14.14
C ALA A 6 1.91 0.89 15.39
N VAL A 7 1.15 1.98 15.26
CA VAL A 7 0.78 2.86 16.40
C VAL A 7 -0.02 2.08 17.44
N ASN A 8 -1.04 1.33 17.04
CA ASN A 8 -1.85 0.55 17.97
C ASN A 8 -1.05 -0.57 18.66
N THR A 9 -0.14 -1.23 17.95
CA THR A 9 0.77 -2.24 18.51
C THR A 9 1.72 -1.64 19.54
N ALA A 10 2.27 -0.45 19.25
CA ALA A 10 3.11 0.30 20.19
C ALA A 10 2.32 0.74 21.42
N PHE A 11 1.13 1.32 21.23
CA PHE A 11 0.24 1.77 22.31
C PHE A 11 -0.18 0.63 23.25
N ARG A 12 -0.43 -0.56 22.70
CA ARG A 12 -0.76 -1.76 23.48
C ARG A 12 0.47 -2.45 24.08
N HIS A 13 1.67 -1.87 23.94
CA HIS A 13 2.94 -2.41 24.44
C HIS A 13 3.22 -3.86 24.02
N LEU A 14 2.79 -4.24 22.80
CA LEU A 14 2.96 -5.61 22.30
C LEU A 14 4.40 -5.94 21.87
N ILE A 15 5.26 -4.93 21.78
CA ILE A 15 6.70 -5.07 21.53
C ILE A 15 7.42 -4.45 22.73
N PRO A 16 7.79 -5.24 23.76
CA PRO A 16 8.37 -4.72 25.00
C PRO A 16 9.71 -3.99 24.81
N SER A 17 10.44 -4.32 23.75
CA SER A 17 11.73 -3.73 23.40
C SER A 17 11.63 -2.51 22.45
N LEU A 18 10.43 -1.96 22.24
CA LEU A 18 10.23 -0.85 21.31
C LEU A 18 10.81 0.45 21.88
N ILE A 19 11.77 1.05 21.16
CA ILE A 19 12.43 2.31 21.56
C ILE A 19 12.03 3.52 20.71
N GLY A 20 11.29 3.31 19.62
CA GLY A 20 10.86 4.36 18.71
C GLY A 20 9.91 3.84 17.64
N LEU A 21 9.10 4.74 17.08
CA LEU A 21 8.14 4.44 16.03
C LEU A 21 8.19 5.55 14.97
N ILE A 22 8.29 5.15 13.70
CA ILE A 22 8.18 6.05 12.55
C ILE A 22 6.92 5.67 11.78
N VAL A 23 6.11 6.68 11.45
CA VAL A 23 4.90 6.51 10.65
C VAL A 23 5.05 7.35 9.39
N ILE A 24 4.84 6.73 8.22
CA ILE A 24 5.00 7.38 6.91
C ILE A 24 3.62 7.58 6.29
N ASP A 25 3.35 8.80 5.82
CA ASP A 25 2.17 9.16 5.02
C ASP A 25 0.82 8.80 5.69
N VAL A 26 0.75 8.92 7.03
CA VAL A 26 -0.49 8.75 7.80
C VAL A 26 -0.69 9.95 8.72
N VAL A 27 -1.80 10.65 8.54
CA VAL A 27 -2.34 11.67 9.45
C VAL A 27 -3.84 11.42 9.57
N GLU A 28 -4.39 11.45 10.78
CA GLU A 28 -5.79 11.03 11.04
C GLU A 28 -6.82 11.74 10.15
N GLY A 29 -6.75 13.08 10.09
CA GLY A 29 -7.70 13.88 9.30
C GLY A 29 -7.62 13.62 7.80
N THR A 30 -6.40 13.67 7.22
CA THR A 30 -6.23 13.45 5.77
C THR A 30 -6.43 11.99 5.37
N ALA A 31 -6.26 11.03 6.29
CA ALA A 31 -6.52 9.62 6.01
C ALA A 31 -7.99 9.38 5.65
N LEU A 32 -8.94 10.01 6.35
CA LEU A 32 -10.37 9.86 6.06
C LEU A 32 -10.74 10.37 4.66
N GLU A 33 -10.19 11.52 4.27
CA GLU A 33 -10.42 12.09 2.94
C GLU A 33 -9.71 11.27 1.85
N ALA A 34 -8.45 10.89 2.07
CA ALA A 34 -7.65 10.10 1.13
C ALA A 34 -8.27 8.71 0.87
N LEU A 35 -8.92 8.10 1.86
CA LEU A 35 -9.61 6.82 1.70
C LEU A 35 -10.72 6.90 0.64
N THR A 36 -11.44 8.02 0.55
CA THR A 36 -12.49 8.21 -0.46
C THR A 36 -11.90 8.24 -1.87
N SER A 37 -10.81 9.00 -2.07
CA SER A 37 -10.07 9.03 -3.34
C SER A 37 -9.50 7.65 -3.70
N MET A 38 -8.94 6.94 -2.72
CA MET A 38 -8.41 5.59 -2.92
C MET A 38 -9.48 4.58 -3.31
N GLN A 39 -10.72 4.70 -2.84
CA GLN A 39 -11.79 3.81 -3.32
C GLN A 39 -12.02 3.95 -4.83
N SER A 40 -12.00 5.18 -5.36
CA SER A 40 -12.13 5.42 -6.79
C SER A 40 -10.98 4.78 -7.57
N PHE A 41 -9.74 4.92 -7.08
CA PHE A 41 -8.57 4.26 -7.67
C PHE A 41 -8.69 2.73 -7.65
N LEU A 42 -9.09 2.15 -6.52
CA LEU A 42 -9.26 0.70 -6.36
C LEU A 42 -10.32 0.13 -7.31
N ARG A 43 -11.44 0.84 -7.50
CA ARG A 43 -12.50 0.45 -8.45
C ARG A 43 -12.04 0.54 -9.91
N GLY A 44 -11.09 1.42 -10.22
CA GLY A 44 -10.49 1.55 -11.55
C GLY A 44 -9.45 0.48 -11.89
N ARG A 45 -9.10 -0.41 -10.95
CA ARG A 45 -8.11 -1.47 -11.21
C ARG A 45 -8.69 -2.56 -12.12
N PRO A 46 -7.91 -3.07 -13.09
CA PRO A 46 -8.28 -4.27 -13.81
C PRO A 46 -8.53 -5.44 -12.84
N ALA A 47 -9.62 -6.18 -13.06
CA ALA A 47 -9.96 -7.35 -12.24
C ALA A 47 -9.00 -8.53 -12.49
N VAL A 48 -8.44 -8.61 -13.70
CA VAL A 48 -7.55 -9.69 -14.13
C VAL A 48 -6.43 -9.09 -14.99
N PHE A 49 -5.23 -9.66 -14.87
CA PHE A 49 -4.11 -9.37 -15.76
C PHE A 49 -3.75 -10.61 -16.58
N LYS A 50 -3.36 -10.40 -17.84
CA LYS A 50 -2.97 -11.48 -18.75
C LYS A 50 -1.71 -12.21 -18.33
N SER A 51 -0.79 -11.50 -17.69
CA SER A 51 0.45 -12.03 -17.14
C SER A 51 0.95 -11.13 -16.01
N LEU A 52 1.98 -11.58 -15.30
CA LEU A 52 2.65 -10.80 -14.27
C LEU A 52 3.30 -9.54 -14.87
N GLU A 53 3.94 -9.66 -16.03
CA GLU A 53 4.59 -8.56 -16.74
C GLU A 53 3.58 -7.46 -17.09
N HIS A 54 2.39 -7.85 -17.55
CA HIS A 54 1.31 -6.92 -17.84
C HIS A 54 0.81 -6.20 -16.57
N ALA A 55 0.75 -6.88 -15.42
CA ALA A 55 0.41 -6.25 -14.15
C ALA A 55 1.49 -5.25 -13.69
N ILE A 56 2.77 -5.61 -13.83
CA ILE A 56 3.90 -4.73 -13.52
C ILE A 56 3.84 -3.48 -14.39
N GLU A 57 3.69 -3.64 -15.70
CA GLU A 57 3.57 -2.51 -16.64
C GLU A 57 2.40 -1.59 -16.26
N TRP A 58 1.21 -2.17 -16.03
CA TRP A 58 0.05 -1.40 -15.62
C TRP A 58 0.29 -0.61 -14.33
N SER A 59 0.94 -1.21 -13.32
CA SER A 59 1.20 -0.53 -12.04
C SER A 59 2.08 0.72 -12.18
N VAL A 60 3.02 0.68 -13.13
CA VAL A 60 3.90 1.82 -13.43
C VAL A 60 3.16 2.86 -14.25
N ARG A 61 2.47 2.46 -15.33
CA ARG A 61 1.74 3.38 -16.22
C ARG A 61 0.55 4.05 -15.54
N ALA A 62 -0.14 3.35 -14.63
CA ALA A 62 -1.21 3.89 -13.81
C ALA A 62 -0.70 4.83 -12.69
N GLY A 63 0.63 4.96 -12.53
CA GLY A 63 1.25 5.82 -11.52
C GLY A 63 1.19 5.27 -10.09
N GLN A 64 0.75 4.03 -9.90
CA GLN A 64 0.69 3.38 -8.58
C GLN A 64 2.10 3.20 -8.00
N ILE A 65 3.04 2.76 -8.83
CA ILE A 65 4.43 2.54 -8.46
C ILE A 65 5.32 3.21 -9.49
N ARG A 66 5.99 4.30 -9.11
CA ARG A 66 6.82 5.07 -10.05
C ARG A 66 8.17 4.39 -10.34
N ASN A 67 8.72 3.68 -9.37
CA ASN A 67 9.99 2.98 -9.51
C ASN A 67 9.76 1.59 -10.14
N VAL A 68 10.33 1.37 -11.32
CA VAL A 68 10.16 0.13 -12.09
C VAL A 68 10.73 -1.09 -11.36
N GLU A 69 11.87 -0.96 -10.68
CA GLU A 69 12.47 -2.07 -9.93
C GLU A 69 11.59 -2.48 -8.74
N SER A 70 11.06 -1.51 -8.00
CA SER A 70 10.09 -1.73 -6.93
C SER A 70 8.81 -2.39 -7.46
N ALA A 71 8.32 -1.98 -8.62
CA ALA A 71 7.14 -2.60 -9.25
C ALA A 71 7.38 -4.07 -9.60
N LYS A 72 8.56 -4.40 -10.15
CA LYS A 72 8.94 -5.79 -10.49
C LYS A 72 8.96 -6.71 -9.27
N VAL A 73 9.40 -6.21 -8.11
CA VAL A 73 9.49 -7.02 -6.88
C VAL A 73 8.15 -7.08 -6.15
N SER A 74 7.44 -5.96 -6.02
CA SER A 74 6.28 -5.86 -5.13
C SER A 74 4.95 -6.29 -5.77
N MET A 75 4.80 -6.21 -7.10
CA MET A 75 3.53 -6.54 -7.75
C MET A 75 3.18 -8.02 -7.68
N VAL A 76 4.17 -8.91 -7.58
CA VAL A 76 3.93 -10.37 -7.51
C VAL A 76 3.04 -10.72 -6.32
N GLY A 77 3.27 -10.10 -5.16
CA GLY A 77 2.49 -10.33 -3.94
C GLY A 77 1.11 -9.68 -3.93
N GLN A 78 0.79 -8.84 -4.92
CA GLN A 78 -0.49 -8.16 -5.05
C GLN A 78 -1.49 -8.93 -5.92
N LEU A 79 -1.05 -9.98 -6.61
CA LEU A 79 -1.89 -10.80 -7.50
C LEU A 79 -2.35 -12.06 -6.77
N LYS A 80 -3.65 -12.37 -6.89
CA LYS A 80 -4.18 -13.70 -6.54
C LYS A 80 -4.01 -14.64 -7.74
N ARG A 81 -3.69 -15.90 -7.45
CA ARG A 81 -3.72 -17.00 -8.41
C ARG A 81 -5.14 -17.52 -8.57
#